data_AF-A0A1C3KHY6-F1
#
_entry.id   AF-A0A1C3KHY6-F1
#
_cell.length_a   1.000
_cell.length_b   1.000
_cell.length_c   1.000
_cell.angle_alpha   90.00
_cell.angle_beta   90.00
_cell.angle_gamma   90.00
#
_symmetry.space_group_name_H-M   'P 1'
#
loop_
_entity.id
_entity.type
_entity.pdbx_description
1 polymer ?
#
loop_
_entity_poly.entity_id
_entity_poly.type
_entity_poly.pdbx_seq_one_letter_code
_entity_poly.pdbx_strand_id
1 'polypeptide(L)'
;MTNNYEFFKNCHSYIEYENYALKERLEDLFKNTCTCEKEEWKQYHTEICQNFKKLVIYINNRKLTDTLVTNTKYEDYLNFWINFHLEKYKDNKIKPSDFYRDISKKDHQFFRSYFHIDISNIEKDILESMKILYSLYQEFYKIFLSSYDSHPNIETCKGYANKCISTYKNFIKHCPPKNAQIFCTALSDFEQAYNSIRSNKPFDNNHLPKLPSYEDAMKVEKQLSDVTGHRNTHEQVPSDHTGNSHYGEDISPRHTIFVILGSVLGIFLVLLSMYMFTPFGSWLRRRIKKKRIIFANFKNEENQLLNNDEMLTYSDNINYNISYNSTENT
;
A
#
# COMPACT_ATOMS: atom_id res chain seq x y z
N MET A 1 17.49 17.95 -3.39
CA MET A 1 16.44 17.35 -4.25
C MET A 1 15.19 17.16 -3.41
N THR A 2 13.99 17.33 -3.97
CA THR A 2 12.75 16.97 -3.27
C THR A 2 12.71 15.45 -3.06
N ASN A 3 12.42 14.99 -1.84
CA ASN A 3 12.24 13.56 -1.59
C ASN A 3 10.83 13.13 -2.03
N ASN A 4 10.69 12.89 -3.34
CA ASN A 4 9.42 12.49 -3.95
C ASN A 4 8.82 11.19 -3.35
N TYR A 5 9.61 10.41 -2.59
CA TYR A 5 9.19 9.16 -1.97
C TYR A 5 8.80 9.30 -0.50
N GLU A 6 8.95 10.47 0.12
CA GLU A 6 8.76 10.66 1.58
C GLU A 6 7.36 10.25 2.07
N PHE A 7 6.33 10.43 1.24
CA PHE A 7 4.96 10.00 1.56
C PHE A 7 4.83 8.48 1.74
N PHE A 8 5.73 7.66 1.17
CA PHE A 8 5.69 6.21 1.31
C PHE A 8 5.87 5.75 2.76
N LYS A 9 6.59 6.53 3.59
CA LYS A 9 6.71 6.30 5.04
C LYS A 9 5.34 6.21 5.75
N ASN A 10 4.25 6.68 5.13
CA ASN A 10 2.87 6.59 5.62
C ASN A 10 1.91 5.89 4.63
N CYS A 11 2.41 5.20 3.59
CA CYS A 11 1.61 4.68 2.45
C CYS A 11 0.42 3.82 2.88
N HIS A 12 0.59 2.96 3.89
CA HIS A 12 -0.48 2.11 4.42
C HIS A 12 -1.71 2.91 4.88
N SER A 13 -1.52 4.13 5.42
CA SER A 13 -2.62 5.02 5.83
C SER A 13 -3.29 5.69 4.63
N TYR A 14 -2.57 5.95 3.55
CA TYR A 14 -3.16 6.46 2.31
C TYR A 14 -3.93 5.39 1.56
N ILE A 15 -3.43 4.15 1.55
CA ILE A 15 -4.15 2.96 1.04
C ILE A 15 -5.38 2.65 1.91
N GLU A 16 -5.33 2.87 3.23
CA GLU A 16 -6.52 2.85 4.10
C GLU A 16 -7.56 3.88 3.62
N TYR A 17 -7.15 5.13 3.41
CA TYR A 17 -8.04 6.21 3.01
C TYR A 17 -8.67 5.97 1.64
N GLU A 18 -7.90 5.46 0.67
CA GLU A 18 -8.40 5.02 -0.63
C GLU A 18 -9.43 3.88 -0.50
N ASN A 19 -9.11 2.82 0.25
CA ASN A 19 -10.00 1.66 0.43
C ASN A 19 -11.32 1.99 1.16
N TYR A 20 -11.38 3.08 1.93
CA TYR A 20 -12.64 3.61 2.44
C TYR A 20 -13.30 4.55 1.43
N ALA A 21 -12.60 5.59 0.96
CA ALA A 21 -13.14 6.62 0.08
C ALA A 21 -13.79 6.05 -1.18
N LEU A 22 -13.17 5.07 -1.84
CA LEU A 22 -13.69 4.51 -3.09
C LEU A 22 -15.03 3.77 -2.92
N LYS A 23 -15.34 3.28 -1.72
CA LYS A 23 -16.60 2.58 -1.39
C LYS A 23 -17.77 3.54 -1.17
N GLU A 24 -17.51 4.77 -0.74
CA GLU A 24 -18.56 5.75 -0.46
C GLU A 24 -19.26 6.21 -1.75
N ARG A 25 -20.51 6.68 -1.62
CA ARG A 25 -21.19 7.39 -2.72
C ARG A 25 -20.61 8.79 -2.85
N LEU A 26 -20.29 9.21 -4.08
CA LEU A 26 -20.08 10.62 -4.38
C LEU A 26 -21.45 11.26 -4.67
N GLU A 27 -21.71 12.43 -4.07
CA GLU A 27 -22.93 13.20 -4.32
C GLU A 27 -23.04 13.60 -5.79
N ASP A 28 -24.27 13.60 -6.33
CA ASP A 28 -24.49 13.79 -7.76
C ASP A 28 -24.02 15.17 -8.25
N LEU A 29 -24.04 16.18 -7.38
CA LEU A 29 -23.47 17.52 -7.62
C LEU A 29 -21.98 17.44 -8.00
N PHE A 30 -21.15 16.82 -7.15
CA PHE A 30 -19.71 16.66 -7.38
C PHE A 30 -19.38 15.64 -8.48
N LYS A 31 -20.31 14.70 -8.74
CA LYS A 31 -20.22 13.69 -9.79
C LYS A 31 -20.42 14.31 -11.18
N ASN A 32 -21.41 15.17 -11.35
CA ASN A 32 -21.76 15.78 -12.64
C ASN A 32 -20.67 16.72 -13.16
N THR A 33 -19.96 17.40 -12.26
CA THR A 33 -18.80 18.26 -12.56
C THR A 33 -17.51 17.48 -12.88
N CYS A 34 -17.52 16.14 -12.88
CA CYS A 34 -16.41 15.31 -13.38
C CYS A 34 -16.51 15.04 -14.90
N THR A 35 -16.75 16.09 -15.67
CA THR A 35 -16.94 16.04 -17.13
C THR A 35 -16.16 17.19 -17.80
N CYS A 36 -15.55 16.92 -18.96
CA CYS A 36 -14.89 17.94 -19.77
C CYS A 36 -15.20 17.72 -21.26
N GLU A 37 -15.51 18.81 -21.95
CA GLU A 37 -15.81 18.82 -23.40
C GLU A 37 -14.49 18.89 -24.18
N LYS A 38 -13.79 17.74 -24.27
CA LYS A 38 -12.53 17.55 -25.00
C LYS A 38 -12.51 16.21 -25.72
N GLU A 39 -11.90 16.13 -26.90
CA GLU A 39 -11.80 14.89 -27.69
C GLU A 39 -10.96 13.82 -26.95
N GLU A 40 -9.97 14.23 -26.17
CA GLU A 40 -9.14 13.32 -25.38
C GLU A 40 -9.84 12.80 -24.12
N TRP A 41 -10.96 13.42 -23.70
CA TRP A 41 -11.67 13.03 -22.49
C TRP A 41 -12.50 11.76 -22.71
N LYS A 42 -12.16 10.74 -21.94
CA LYS A 42 -12.73 9.38 -22.03
C LYS A 42 -13.39 8.99 -20.73
N GLN A 43 -14.27 7.99 -20.77
CA GLN A 43 -15.02 7.52 -19.60
C GLN A 43 -14.15 7.22 -18.35
N TYR A 44 -12.93 6.70 -18.53
CA TYR A 44 -12.02 6.50 -17.40
C TYR A 44 -11.54 7.81 -16.74
N HIS A 45 -11.44 8.93 -17.46
CA HIS A 45 -11.13 10.23 -16.86
C HIS A 45 -12.26 10.70 -15.93
N THR A 46 -13.51 10.49 -16.35
CA THR A 46 -14.71 10.71 -15.53
C THR A 46 -14.66 9.87 -14.24
N GLU A 47 -14.29 8.59 -14.33
CA GLU A 47 -14.16 7.69 -13.19
C GLU A 47 -12.99 8.05 -12.26
N ILE A 48 -11.82 8.37 -12.82
CA ILE A 48 -10.65 8.86 -12.06
C ILE A 48 -11.02 10.14 -11.31
N CYS A 49 -11.71 11.09 -11.95
CA CYS A 49 -12.15 12.32 -11.30
C CYS A 49 -13.12 12.04 -10.14
N GLN A 50 -14.13 11.18 -10.33
CA GLN A 50 -15.09 10.86 -9.27
C GLN A 50 -14.38 10.20 -8.08
N ASN A 51 -13.51 9.22 -8.34
CA ASN A 51 -12.73 8.53 -7.33
C ASN A 51 -11.75 9.46 -6.60
N PHE A 52 -11.10 10.37 -7.32
CA PHE A 52 -10.24 11.41 -6.76
C PHE A 52 -11.02 12.36 -5.83
N LYS A 53 -12.22 12.80 -6.23
CA LYS A 53 -13.07 13.65 -5.36
C LYS A 53 -13.47 12.93 -4.08
N LYS A 54 -13.87 11.66 -4.13
CA LYS A 54 -14.13 10.85 -2.91
C LYS A 54 -12.92 10.84 -1.97
N LEU A 55 -11.72 10.65 -2.53
CA LEU A 55 -10.46 10.62 -1.79
C LEU A 55 -10.12 11.98 -1.16
N VAL A 56 -10.32 13.09 -1.88
CA VAL A 56 -10.17 14.46 -1.36
C VAL A 56 -11.15 14.75 -0.21
N ILE A 57 -12.43 14.39 -0.36
CA ILE A 57 -13.44 14.52 0.72
C ILE A 57 -12.98 13.73 1.97
N TYR A 58 -12.59 12.46 1.78
CA TYR A 58 -12.17 11.60 2.88
C TYR A 58 -10.93 12.15 3.58
N ILE A 59 -9.90 12.55 2.84
CA ILE A 59 -8.67 13.15 3.40
C ILE A 59 -9.01 14.41 4.18
N ASN A 60 -9.87 15.30 3.66
CA ASN A 60 -10.26 16.51 4.39
C ASN A 60 -10.96 16.18 5.72
N ASN A 61 -11.90 15.24 5.70
CA ASN A 61 -12.60 14.79 6.89
C ASN A 61 -11.64 14.11 7.91
N ARG A 62 -10.51 13.55 7.46
CA ARG A 62 -9.44 13.08 8.35
C ARG A 62 -8.58 14.23 8.89
N LYS A 63 -8.20 15.25 8.09
CA LYS A 63 -7.50 16.46 8.58
C LYS A 63 -8.25 17.08 9.77
N LEU A 64 -9.58 17.22 9.65
CA LEU A 64 -10.45 17.82 10.66
C LEU A 64 -10.69 16.95 11.91
N THR A 65 -10.26 15.67 11.93
CA THR A 65 -10.60 14.72 13.01
C THR A 65 -9.43 13.95 13.62
N ASP A 66 -8.20 14.13 13.10
CA ASP A 66 -7.02 13.37 13.52
C ASP A 66 -5.88 14.33 13.95
N THR A 67 -6.01 14.88 15.16
CA THR A 67 -5.03 15.78 15.81
C THR A 67 -3.61 15.20 15.96
N LEU A 68 -3.42 13.91 15.68
CA LEU A 68 -2.16 13.18 15.72
C LEU A 68 -1.43 13.14 14.36
N VAL A 69 -1.88 13.90 13.35
CA VAL A 69 -1.44 13.77 11.95
C VAL A 69 -0.96 15.11 11.37
N THR A 70 -0.15 15.82 12.16
CA THR A 70 0.42 17.15 11.84
C THR A 70 1.49 17.14 10.74
N ASN A 71 1.91 15.97 10.26
CA ASN A 71 2.97 15.83 9.25
C ASN A 71 2.62 14.75 8.19
N THR A 72 1.57 15.01 7.38
CA THR A 72 1.23 14.15 6.24
C THR A 72 1.53 14.81 4.91
N LYS A 73 2.40 14.18 4.13
CA LYS A 73 2.63 14.42 2.70
C LYS A 73 1.47 13.90 1.83
N TYR A 74 0.24 14.30 2.15
CA TYR A 74 -0.97 13.86 1.43
C TYR A 74 -1.05 14.48 0.03
N GLU A 75 -0.38 15.62 -0.20
CA GLU A 75 -0.32 16.31 -1.49
C GLU A 75 0.59 15.54 -2.45
N ASP A 76 1.79 15.16 -1.99
CA ASP A 76 2.69 14.23 -2.69
C ASP A 76 2.00 12.90 -3.04
N TYR A 77 1.22 12.33 -2.10
CA TYR A 77 0.43 11.11 -2.37
C TYR A 77 -0.67 11.32 -3.42
N LEU A 78 -1.43 12.42 -3.35
CA LEU A 78 -2.49 12.71 -4.32
C LEU A 78 -1.93 13.01 -5.72
N ASN A 79 -0.74 13.61 -5.77
CA ASN A 79 0.02 13.80 -7.00
C ASN A 79 0.46 12.45 -7.60
N PHE A 80 1.07 11.58 -6.79
CA PHE A 80 1.33 10.20 -7.19
C PHE A 80 0.05 9.48 -7.64
N TRP A 81 -1.07 9.62 -6.93
CA TRP A 81 -2.32 8.92 -7.23
C TRP A 81 -2.88 9.28 -8.60
N ILE A 82 -2.93 10.58 -8.97
CA ILE A 82 -3.38 11.00 -10.31
C ILE A 82 -2.43 10.46 -11.39
N ASN A 83 -1.12 10.61 -11.21
CA ASN A 83 -0.10 10.11 -12.14
C ASN A 83 -0.26 8.58 -12.35
N PHE A 84 -0.38 7.83 -11.25
CA PHE A 84 -0.56 6.38 -11.25
C PHE A 84 -1.88 5.94 -11.88
N HIS A 85 -2.99 6.67 -11.68
CA HIS A 85 -4.28 6.28 -12.22
C HIS A 85 -4.45 6.60 -13.71
N LEU A 86 -3.85 7.69 -14.20
CA LEU A 86 -3.85 8.02 -15.63
C LEU A 86 -2.93 7.09 -16.44
N GLU A 87 -1.73 6.79 -15.93
CA GLU A 87 -0.73 5.92 -16.61
C GLU A 87 -1.18 4.44 -16.73
N LYS A 88 -2.30 4.05 -16.10
CA LYS A 88 -2.95 2.73 -16.34
C LYS A 88 -3.52 2.59 -17.75
N TYR A 89 -3.82 3.70 -18.41
CA TYR A 89 -4.50 3.72 -19.70
C TYR A 89 -3.50 4.12 -20.81
N LYS A 90 -3.02 3.12 -21.56
CA LYS A 90 -2.01 3.30 -22.63
C LYS A 90 -2.43 4.27 -23.75
N ASP A 91 -3.72 4.57 -23.84
CA ASP A 91 -4.33 5.47 -24.83
C ASP A 91 -4.66 6.85 -24.26
N ASN A 92 -4.19 7.15 -23.05
CA ASN A 92 -4.31 8.47 -22.42
C ASN A 92 -3.43 9.50 -23.17
N LYS A 93 -3.99 10.69 -23.38
CA LYS A 93 -3.29 11.86 -23.94
C LYS A 93 -3.24 13.04 -22.95
N ILE A 94 -4.02 13.02 -21.87
CA ILE A 94 -4.13 14.12 -20.90
C ILE A 94 -3.06 13.94 -19.82
N LYS A 95 -2.20 14.94 -19.65
CA LYS A 95 -1.16 14.90 -18.61
C LYS A 95 -1.79 15.08 -17.22
N PRO A 96 -1.24 14.46 -16.16
CA PRO A 96 -1.67 14.65 -14.77
C PRO A 96 -1.93 16.11 -14.35
N SER A 97 -1.02 17.03 -14.67
CA SER A 97 -1.19 18.47 -14.38
C SER A 97 -2.33 19.11 -15.16
N ASP A 98 -2.54 18.68 -16.42
CA ASP A 98 -3.62 19.18 -17.27
C ASP A 98 -4.98 18.68 -16.76
N PHE A 99 -5.08 17.38 -16.47
CA PHE A 99 -6.26 16.75 -15.89
C PHE A 99 -6.70 17.42 -14.59
N TYR A 100 -5.78 17.61 -13.64
CA TYR A 100 -6.12 18.24 -12.36
C TYR A 100 -6.58 19.69 -12.51
N ARG A 101 -5.88 20.48 -13.34
CA ARG A 101 -6.26 21.87 -13.65
C ARG A 101 -7.65 21.94 -14.26
N ASP A 102 -7.98 21.03 -15.19
CA ASP A 102 -9.24 21.06 -15.92
C ASP A 102 -10.43 20.70 -15.00
N ILE A 103 -10.31 19.66 -14.15
CA ILE A 103 -11.33 19.35 -13.14
C ILE A 103 -11.43 20.45 -12.06
N SER A 104 -10.31 21.09 -11.72
CA SER A 104 -10.28 22.20 -10.75
C SER A 104 -10.94 23.46 -11.28
N LYS A 105 -10.88 23.71 -12.60
CA LYS A 105 -11.62 24.79 -13.25
C LYS A 105 -13.12 24.47 -13.35
N LYS A 106 -13.49 23.22 -13.70
CA LYS A 106 -14.90 22.78 -13.81
C LYS A 106 -15.62 22.75 -12.46
N ASP A 107 -14.90 22.53 -11.35
CA ASP A 107 -15.46 22.51 -9.98
C ASP A 107 -14.63 23.31 -8.97
N HIS A 108 -14.40 24.59 -9.27
CA HIS A 108 -13.61 25.49 -8.42
C HIS A 108 -14.12 25.57 -6.97
N GLN A 109 -15.45 25.54 -6.76
CA GLN A 109 -16.02 25.64 -5.42
C GLN A 109 -15.76 24.37 -4.59
N PHE A 110 -15.73 23.17 -5.18
CA PHE A 110 -15.30 21.95 -4.49
C PHE A 110 -13.87 22.09 -3.98
N PHE A 111 -12.90 22.40 -4.85
CA PHE A 111 -11.49 22.47 -4.46
C PHE A 111 -11.19 23.63 -3.50
N ARG A 112 -11.95 24.73 -3.58
CA ARG A 112 -11.92 25.81 -2.57
C ARG A 112 -12.48 25.40 -1.20
N SER A 113 -13.45 24.48 -1.16
CA SER A 113 -14.14 24.07 0.09
C SER A 113 -13.44 22.92 0.80
N TYR A 114 -12.74 22.05 0.06
CA TYR A 114 -11.93 20.97 0.62
C TYR A 114 -10.46 21.41 0.74
N PHE A 115 -9.70 21.34 -0.35
CA PHE A 115 -8.37 21.96 -0.49
C PHE A 115 -7.90 21.88 -1.95
N HIS A 116 -7.05 22.83 -2.35
CA HIS A 116 -6.28 22.77 -3.60
C HIS A 116 -4.94 22.06 -3.35
N ILE A 117 -4.32 21.51 -4.39
CA ILE A 117 -2.96 20.92 -4.36
C ILE A 117 -2.25 21.19 -5.68
N ASP A 118 -0.92 21.30 -5.67
CA ASP A 118 -0.14 21.39 -6.90
C ASP A 118 0.11 19.99 -7.49
N ILE A 119 -0.38 19.77 -8.72
CA ILE A 119 -0.19 18.50 -9.45
C ILE A 119 0.85 18.68 -10.55
N SER A 120 1.91 17.87 -10.45
CA SER A 120 3.01 17.83 -11.41
C SER A 120 3.01 16.52 -12.21
N ASN A 121 3.66 16.55 -13.36
CA ASN A 121 3.84 15.34 -14.17
C ASN A 121 5.11 14.64 -13.68
N ILE A 122 4.94 13.50 -13.03
CA ILE A 122 6.05 12.71 -12.48
C ILE A 122 6.78 12.05 -13.66
N GLU A 123 8.11 12.15 -13.67
CA GLU A 123 8.96 11.52 -14.67
C GLU A 123 8.75 9.99 -14.69
N LYS A 124 8.75 9.39 -15.88
CA LYS A 124 8.30 8.01 -16.07
C LYS A 124 9.04 7.00 -15.20
N ASP A 125 10.37 7.08 -15.15
CA ASP A 125 11.21 6.11 -14.42
C ASP A 125 11.08 6.28 -12.89
N ILE A 126 10.80 7.50 -12.44
CA ILE A 126 10.38 7.79 -11.06
C ILE A 126 9.00 7.18 -10.80
N LEU A 127 8.04 7.33 -11.73
CA LEU A 127 6.69 6.79 -11.57
C LEU A 127 6.65 5.25 -11.57
N GLU A 128 7.46 4.57 -12.38
CA GLU A 128 7.62 3.10 -12.30
C GLU A 128 8.21 2.67 -10.95
N SER A 129 9.23 3.39 -10.48
CA SER A 129 9.82 3.18 -9.14
C SER A 129 8.79 3.39 -8.01
N MET A 130 7.89 4.37 -8.14
CA MET A 130 6.77 4.57 -7.22
C MET A 130 5.69 3.47 -7.32
N LYS A 131 5.35 2.99 -8.52
CA LYS A 131 4.42 1.87 -8.71
C LYS A 131 4.89 0.60 -7.99
N ILE A 132 6.20 0.34 -8.02
CA ILE A 132 6.83 -0.79 -7.31
C ILE A 132 6.60 -0.68 -5.80
N LEU A 133 6.98 0.44 -5.19
CA LEU A 133 6.77 0.68 -3.75
C LEU A 133 5.30 0.65 -3.36
N TYR A 134 4.41 1.25 -4.16
CA TYR A 134 2.98 1.21 -3.92
C TYR A 134 2.41 -0.22 -3.98
N SER A 135 2.88 -1.06 -4.92
CA SER A 135 2.48 -2.47 -4.99
C SER A 135 2.93 -3.30 -3.77
N LEU A 136 4.14 -3.02 -3.26
CA LEU A 136 4.64 -3.59 -2.01
C LEU A 136 3.75 -3.20 -0.82
N TYR A 137 3.45 -1.90 -0.68
CA TYR A 137 2.55 -1.40 0.36
C TYR A 137 1.10 -1.89 0.20
N GLN A 138 0.62 -2.19 -1.01
CA GLN A 138 -0.72 -2.76 -1.23
C GLN A 138 -0.85 -4.21 -0.72
N GLU A 139 0.15 -5.07 -0.92
CA GLU A 139 0.11 -6.44 -0.36
C GLU A 139 0.42 -6.41 1.16
N PHE A 140 1.36 -5.58 1.61
CA PHE A 140 1.62 -5.33 3.04
C PHE A 140 0.38 -4.81 3.79
N TYR A 141 -0.40 -3.92 3.19
CA TYR A 141 -1.62 -3.38 3.82
C TYR A 141 -2.65 -4.48 4.14
N LYS A 142 -2.69 -5.58 3.38
CA LYS A 142 -3.55 -6.73 3.66
C LYS A 142 -3.07 -7.50 4.90
N ILE A 143 -1.75 -7.68 5.04
CA ILE A 143 -1.12 -8.26 6.24
C ILE A 143 -1.39 -7.35 7.46
N PHE A 144 -1.25 -6.02 7.29
CA PHE A 144 -1.56 -5.02 8.31
C PHE A 144 -3.02 -5.11 8.76
N LEU A 145 -3.98 -5.21 7.84
CA LEU A 145 -5.39 -5.42 8.18
C LEU A 145 -5.61 -6.72 8.97
N SER A 146 -5.06 -7.84 8.51
CA SER A 146 -5.18 -9.11 9.26
C SER A 146 -4.48 -9.09 10.63
N SER A 147 -3.48 -8.21 10.85
CA SER A 147 -2.87 -8.02 12.17
C SER A 147 -3.84 -7.48 13.25
N TYR A 148 -5.03 -7.01 12.85
CA TYR A 148 -6.11 -6.57 13.74
C TYR A 148 -7.13 -7.65 14.05
N ASP A 149 -7.17 -8.76 13.30
CA ASP A 149 -8.05 -9.89 13.59
C ASP A 149 -7.62 -10.59 14.88
N SER A 150 -8.58 -11.15 15.63
CA SER A 150 -8.23 -11.94 16.82
C SER A 150 -7.52 -13.25 16.46
N HIS A 151 -7.85 -13.80 15.28
CA HIS A 151 -7.30 -15.04 14.73
C HIS A 151 -7.05 -14.82 13.22
N PRO A 152 -5.90 -14.24 12.81
CA PRO A 152 -5.61 -14.04 11.39
C PRO A 152 -5.49 -15.37 10.65
N ASN A 153 -5.91 -15.40 9.38
CA ASN A 153 -5.59 -16.51 8.49
C ASN A 153 -4.09 -16.40 8.11
N ILE A 154 -3.24 -17.10 8.86
CA ILE A 154 -1.78 -17.10 8.71
C ILE A 154 -1.37 -17.45 7.27
N GLU A 155 -1.98 -18.45 6.64
CA GLU A 155 -1.58 -18.90 5.31
C GLU A 155 -1.93 -17.87 4.23
N THR A 156 -3.06 -17.18 4.39
CA THR A 156 -3.41 -16.02 3.54
C THR A 156 -2.42 -14.88 3.73
N CYS A 157 -1.98 -14.63 4.98
CA CYS A 157 -0.95 -13.63 5.27
C CYS A 157 0.42 -14.00 4.68
N LYS A 158 0.82 -15.28 4.71
CA LYS A 158 2.00 -15.78 3.98
C LYS A 158 1.86 -15.59 2.47
N GLY A 159 0.66 -15.79 1.91
CA GLY A 159 0.38 -15.51 0.49
C GLY A 159 0.68 -14.06 0.10
N TYR A 160 0.29 -13.09 0.94
CA TYR A 160 0.64 -11.68 0.73
C TYR A 160 2.14 -11.40 0.98
N ALA A 161 2.74 -12.01 2.01
CA ALA A 161 4.16 -11.88 2.33
C ALA A 161 5.07 -12.41 1.20
N ASN A 162 4.72 -13.54 0.59
CA ASN A 162 5.46 -14.13 -0.52
C ASN A 162 5.46 -13.23 -1.77
N LYS A 163 4.36 -12.49 -2.02
CA LYS A 163 4.33 -11.44 -3.06
C LYS A 163 5.25 -10.27 -2.70
N CYS A 164 5.22 -9.81 -1.45
CA CYS A 164 6.12 -8.76 -0.97
C CYS A 164 7.59 -9.17 -1.19
N ILE A 165 7.96 -10.40 -0.81
CA ILE A 165 9.30 -10.98 -1.01
C ILE A 165 9.67 -11.05 -2.50
N SER A 166 8.78 -11.58 -3.34
CA SER A 166 9.03 -11.74 -4.78
C SER A 166 9.31 -10.39 -5.46
N THR A 167 8.48 -9.38 -5.18
CA THR A 167 8.69 -8.02 -5.67
C THR A 167 9.96 -7.39 -5.08
N TYR A 168 10.12 -7.42 -3.75
CA TYR A 168 11.26 -6.81 -3.05
C TYR A 168 12.60 -7.34 -3.55
N LYS A 169 12.73 -8.67 -3.72
CA LYS A 169 13.94 -9.34 -4.21
C LYS A 169 14.43 -8.81 -5.56
N ASN A 170 13.50 -8.48 -6.46
CA ASN A 170 13.83 -8.00 -7.80
C ASN A 170 14.39 -6.57 -7.80
N PHE A 171 14.18 -5.80 -6.73
CA PHE A 171 14.60 -4.40 -6.63
C PHE A 171 15.71 -4.15 -5.61
N ILE A 172 15.76 -4.89 -4.49
CA ILE A 172 16.84 -4.77 -3.49
C ILE A 172 18.22 -5.03 -4.11
N LYS A 173 18.32 -5.89 -5.13
CA LYS A 173 19.57 -6.15 -5.87
C LYS A 173 20.16 -4.93 -6.61
N HIS A 174 19.38 -3.86 -6.80
CA HIS A 174 19.86 -2.59 -7.37
C HIS A 174 20.25 -1.57 -6.27
N CYS A 175 20.08 -1.94 -5.00
CA CYS A 175 20.29 -1.12 -3.82
C CYS A 175 21.43 -1.71 -2.95
N PRO A 176 22.71 -1.61 -3.38
CA PRO A 176 23.84 -2.12 -2.61
C PRO A 176 24.03 -1.35 -1.30
N PRO A 177 24.60 -1.94 -0.23
CA PRO A 177 24.60 -1.39 1.14
C PRO A 177 25.32 -0.05 1.38
N LYS A 178 25.80 0.64 0.34
CA LYS A 178 26.43 1.97 0.40
C LYS A 178 25.84 2.98 -0.60
N ASN A 179 24.78 2.63 -1.33
CA ASN A 179 24.11 3.51 -2.29
C ASN A 179 22.88 4.19 -1.65
N ALA A 180 23.02 5.44 -1.21
CA ALA A 180 21.94 6.25 -0.64
C ALA A 180 20.97 6.83 -1.71
N GLN A 181 20.67 6.08 -2.77
CA GLN A 181 19.66 6.47 -3.75
C GLN A 181 18.29 6.53 -3.08
N ILE A 182 17.53 7.60 -3.34
CA ILE A 182 16.28 7.92 -2.63
C ILE A 182 15.24 6.77 -2.68
N PHE A 183 15.19 6.04 -3.81
CA PHE A 183 14.37 4.83 -3.95
C PHE A 183 14.79 3.71 -2.99
N CYS A 184 16.08 3.50 -2.79
CA CYS A 184 16.62 2.50 -1.87
C CYS A 184 16.35 2.85 -0.41
N THR A 185 16.37 4.14 -0.06
CA THR A 185 15.90 4.62 1.25
C THR A 185 14.43 4.29 1.46
N ALA A 186 13.56 4.55 0.48
CA ALA A 186 12.14 4.23 0.55
C ALA A 186 11.85 2.71 0.54
N LEU A 187 12.73 1.91 -0.06
CA LEU A 187 12.67 0.44 0.00
C LEU A 187 13.06 -0.09 1.39
N SER A 188 14.01 0.58 2.07
CA SER A 188 14.36 0.30 3.47
C SER A 188 13.26 0.72 4.46
N ASP A 189 12.61 1.88 4.24
CA ASP A 189 11.40 2.30 4.97
C ASP A 189 10.26 1.26 4.87
N PHE A 190 10.15 0.57 3.72
CA PHE A 190 9.23 -0.55 3.55
C PHE A 190 9.67 -1.80 4.34
N GLU A 191 10.96 -2.14 4.33
CA GLU A 191 11.48 -3.27 5.09
C GLU A 191 11.29 -3.10 6.61
N GLN A 192 11.55 -1.90 7.15
CA GLN A 192 11.27 -1.57 8.56
C GLN A 192 9.80 -1.79 8.90
N ALA A 193 8.89 -1.23 8.09
CA ALA A 193 7.44 -1.39 8.29
C ALA A 193 7.00 -2.86 8.24
N TYR A 194 7.54 -3.65 7.30
CA TYR A 194 7.29 -5.09 7.19
C TYR A 194 7.80 -5.87 8.41
N ASN A 195 9.05 -5.64 8.82
CA ASN A 195 9.66 -6.31 9.97
C ASN A 195 8.99 -5.94 11.30
N SER A 196 8.48 -4.72 11.44
CA SER A 196 7.69 -4.27 12.59
C SER A 196 6.40 -5.08 12.76
N ILE A 197 5.64 -5.32 11.67
CA ILE A 197 4.45 -6.18 11.73
C ILE A 197 4.84 -7.65 11.95
N ARG A 198 5.85 -8.14 11.22
CA ARG A 198 6.33 -9.53 11.31
C ARG A 198 6.75 -9.90 12.73
N SER A 199 7.36 -8.98 13.48
CA SER A 199 7.86 -9.22 14.84
C SER A 199 6.78 -9.13 15.92
N ASN A 200 5.64 -8.50 15.64
CA ASN A 200 4.58 -8.21 16.61
C ASN A 200 3.49 -9.29 16.64
N LYS A 201 2.77 -9.41 17.76
CA LYS A 201 1.56 -10.25 17.82
C LYS A 201 0.46 -9.66 16.91
N PRO A 202 -0.15 -10.47 16.02
CA PRO A 202 -0.31 -11.93 16.12
C PRO A 202 0.72 -12.81 15.37
N PHE A 203 1.81 -12.28 14.80
CA PHE A 203 2.71 -13.02 13.90
C PHE A 203 4.09 -13.42 14.46
N ASP A 204 4.54 -12.77 15.55
CA ASP A 204 5.67 -13.15 16.41
C ASP A 204 6.91 -13.81 15.75
N ASN A 205 7.41 -13.17 14.69
CA ASN A 205 8.57 -13.53 13.86
C ASN A 205 8.49 -14.85 13.07
N ASN A 206 7.76 -15.85 13.56
CA ASN A 206 7.75 -17.22 13.02
C ASN A 206 6.65 -17.45 11.96
N HIS A 207 5.55 -16.69 12.01
CA HIS A 207 4.40 -16.95 11.14
C HIS A 207 4.56 -16.42 9.70
N LEU A 208 5.38 -15.38 9.51
CA LEU A 208 5.60 -14.74 8.20
C LEU A 208 7.10 -14.77 7.84
N PRO A 209 7.44 -15.05 6.57
CA PRO A 209 8.84 -15.11 6.12
C PRO A 209 9.55 -13.76 6.18
N LYS A 210 10.89 -13.78 6.26
CA LYS A 210 11.74 -12.58 6.18
C LYS A 210 11.84 -12.06 4.74
N LEU A 211 12.04 -10.75 4.58
CA LEU A 211 12.53 -10.19 3.32
C LEU A 211 13.99 -10.65 3.09
N PRO A 212 14.42 -10.88 1.84
CA PRO A 212 15.79 -11.27 1.53
C PRO A 212 16.73 -10.06 1.59
N SER A 213 17.96 -10.27 2.06
CA SER A 213 19.01 -9.26 1.98
C SER A 213 19.45 -8.99 0.53
N TYR A 214 20.22 -7.92 0.32
CA TYR A 214 20.93 -7.66 -0.94
C TYR A 214 21.77 -8.89 -1.34
N GLU A 215 22.51 -9.46 -0.39
CA GLU A 215 23.36 -10.62 -0.57
C GLU A 215 22.55 -11.86 -0.97
N ASP A 216 21.36 -12.08 -0.41
CA ASP A 216 20.49 -13.21 -0.73
C ASP A 216 19.81 -13.06 -2.11
N ALA A 217 19.53 -11.83 -2.54
CA ALA A 217 19.09 -11.57 -3.90
C ALA A 217 20.21 -11.89 -4.91
N MET A 218 21.41 -11.37 -4.67
CA MET A 218 22.58 -11.55 -5.55
C MET A 218 23.05 -13.00 -5.67
N LYS A 219 23.04 -13.79 -4.58
CA LYS A 219 23.42 -15.22 -4.60
C LYS A 219 22.58 -16.03 -5.60
N VAL A 220 21.27 -15.80 -5.62
CA VAL A 220 20.35 -16.57 -6.47
C VAL A 220 20.42 -16.14 -7.93
N GLU A 221 20.69 -14.86 -8.21
CA GLU A 221 20.91 -14.40 -9.59
C GLU A 221 22.15 -15.06 -10.21
N LYS A 222 23.25 -15.17 -9.47
CA LYS A 222 24.45 -15.89 -9.92
C LYS A 222 24.17 -17.37 -10.21
N GLN A 223 23.46 -18.05 -9.31
CA GLN A 223 23.07 -19.46 -9.52
C GLN A 223 22.18 -19.64 -10.76
N LEU A 224 21.32 -18.66 -11.06
CA LEU A 224 20.46 -18.72 -12.25
C LEU A 224 21.27 -18.53 -13.55
N SER A 225 22.24 -17.60 -13.57
CA SER A 225 23.12 -17.42 -14.73
C SER A 225 23.99 -18.65 -15.00
N ASP A 226 24.54 -19.28 -13.95
CA ASP A 226 25.38 -20.47 -14.07
C ASP A 226 24.60 -21.66 -14.66
N VAL A 227 23.30 -21.79 -14.32
CA VAL A 227 22.40 -22.84 -14.89
C VAL A 227 22.03 -22.55 -16.34
N THR A 228 21.80 -21.29 -16.73
CA THR A 228 21.50 -20.96 -18.14
C THR A 228 22.68 -21.12 -19.08
N GLY A 229 23.91 -21.06 -18.57
CA GLY A 229 25.14 -21.27 -19.35
C GLY A 229 25.43 -22.73 -19.75
N HIS A 230 24.58 -23.70 -19.37
CA HIS A 230 24.91 -25.13 -19.48
C HIS A 230 23.82 -26.04 -20.09
N ARG A 231 22.91 -25.50 -20.91
CA ARG A 231 21.93 -26.29 -21.67
C ARG A 231 22.00 -26.01 -23.18
N ASN A 232 22.86 -26.78 -23.86
CA ASN A 232 22.89 -26.89 -25.33
C ASN A 232 23.20 -28.35 -25.74
N THR A 233 22.21 -29.22 -25.61
CA THR A 233 22.18 -30.54 -26.27
C THR A 233 20.73 -30.92 -26.57
N HIS A 234 20.52 -31.52 -27.74
CA HIS A 234 19.24 -32.13 -28.10
C HIS A 234 19.00 -33.41 -27.28
N GLU A 235 17.75 -33.66 -26.92
CA GLU A 235 17.27 -35.01 -26.72
C GLU A 235 15.82 -35.12 -27.23
N GLN A 236 15.49 -36.24 -27.88
CA GLN A 236 14.21 -36.45 -28.55
C GLN A 236 13.32 -37.35 -27.69
N VAL A 237 12.03 -37.04 -27.58
CA VAL A 237 11.05 -37.84 -26.82
C VAL A 237 10.22 -38.70 -27.78
N PRO A 238 10.29 -40.05 -27.71
CA PRO A 238 9.37 -40.93 -28.41
C PRO A 238 7.96 -40.89 -27.80
N SER A 239 6.95 -41.17 -28.63
CA SER A 239 5.55 -41.35 -28.22
C SER A 239 5.17 -42.83 -28.28
N ASP A 240 4.29 -43.29 -27.39
CA ASP A 240 3.58 -44.57 -27.55
C ASP A 240 2.23 -44.61 -26.78
N HIS A 241 1.41 -45.65 -26.99
CA HIS A 241 0.02 -45.82 -26.49
C HIS A 241 -0.15 -47.24 -25.85
N THR A 242 -1.24 -47.73 -25.22
CA THR A 242 -2.66 -47.35 -24.93
C THR A 242 -3.09 -48.22 -23.70
N GLY A 243 -4.19 -48.09 -22.93
CA GLY A 243 -5.36 -47.19 -22.88
C GLY A 243 -6.65 -47.96 -22.51
N ASN A 244 -7.72 -47.28 -22.05
CA ASN A 244 -9.07 -47.81 -21.69
C ASN A 244 -9.18 -48.76 -20.45
N SER A 245 -10.31 -48.87 -19.72
CA SER A 245 -11.60 -48.13 -19.71
C SER A 245 -12.51 -48.43 -18.48
N HIS A 246 -13.52 -47.58 -18.24
CA HIS A 246 -14.81 -47.79 -17.50
C HIS A 246 -14.77 -48.13 -15.97
N TYR A 247 -15.72 -47.73 -15.10
CA TYR A 247 -17.00 -46.96 -15.13
C TYR A 247 -17.02 -45.93 -13.95
N GLY A 248 -17.99 -45.00 -13.77
CA GLY A 248 -19.15 -44.61 -14.57
C GLY A 248 -20.52 -44.69 -13.84
N GLU A 249 -21.08 -43.56 -13.36
CA GLU A 249 -22.47 -43.41 -12.88
C GLU A 249 -22.99 -41.97 -13.23
N ASP A 250 -24.22 -41.85 -13.71
CA ASP A 250 -24.75 -40.63 -14.36
C ASP A 250 -25.75 -39.82 -13.51
N ILE A 251 -25.54 -38.50 -13.42
CA ILE A 251 -26.54 -37.52 -12.93
C ILE A 251 -26.62 -36.33 -13.89
N SER A 252 -27.83 -35.94 -14.30
CA SER A 252 -28.09 -34.92 -15.32
C SER A 252 -27.36 -33.58 -15.07
N PRO A 253 -26.40 -33.18 -15.93
CA PRO A 253 -25.51 -32.02 -15.65
C PRO A 253 -26.22 -30.69 -15.42
N ARG A 254 -27.41 -30.49 -16.02
CA ARG A 254 -28.13 -29.21 -15.96
C ARG A 254 -28.61 -28.85 -14.55
N HIS A 255 -29.11 -29.82 -13.78
CA HIS A 255 -29.63 -29.53 -12.44
C HIS A 255 -28.50 -29.19 -11.44
N THR A 256 -27.39 -29.93 -11.51
CA THR A 256 -26.21 -29.70 -10.65
C THR A 256 -25.66 -28.28 -10.81
N ILE A 257 -25.59 -27.77 -12.04
CA ILE A 257 -25.13 -26.40 -12.34
C ILE A 257 -26.04 -25.34 -11.69
N PHE A 258 -27.37 -25.48 -11.78
CA PHE A 258 -28.29 -24.52 -11.15
C PHE A 258 -28.24 -24.55 -9.62
N VAL A 259 -28.09 -25.74 -9.01
CA VAL A 259 -27.94 -25.86 -7.55
C VAL A 259 -26.65 -25.23 -7.06
N ILE A 260 -25.53 -25.41 -7.77
CA ILE A 260 -24.25 -24.77 -7.44
C ILE A 260 -24.35 -23.24 -7.59
N LEU A 261 -24.87 -22.73 -8.71
CA LEU A 261 -25.03 -21.29 -8.92
C LEU A 261 -25.95 -20.64 -7.87
N GLY A 262 -27.09 -21.27 -7.57
CA GLY A 262 -28.04 -20.78 -6.57
C GLY A 262 -27.47 -20.76 -5.16
N SER A 263 -26.73 -21.79 -4.75
CA SER A 263 -26.09 -21.86 -3.42
C SER A 263 -24.94 -20.87 -3.28
N VAL A 264 -24.10 -20.67 -4.31
CA VAL A 264 -23.05 -19.64 -4.32
C VAL A 264 -23.66 -18.24 -4.22
N LEU A 265 -24.72 -17.93 -4.98
CA LEU A 265 -25.45 -16.65 -4.88
C LEU A 265 -26.10 -16.45 -3.51
N GLY A 266 -26.71 -17.48 -2.93
CA GLY A 266 -27.30 -17.43 -1.59
C GLY A 266 -26.26 -17.12 -0.51
N ILE A 267 -25.12 -17.83 -0.52
CA ILE A 267 -24.01 -17.58 0.40
C ILE A 267 -23.46 -16.16 0.24
N PHE A 268 -23.29 -15.68 -1.00
CA PHE A 268 -22.83 -14.32 -1.28
C PHE A 268 -23.78 -13.25 -0.71
N LEU A 269 -25.10 -13.43 -0.85
CA LEU A 269 -26.10 -12.50 -0.31
C LEU A 269 -26.18 -12.53 1.23
N VAL A 270 -25.99 -13.69 1.85
CA VAL A 270 -25.89 -13.80 3.32
C VAL A 270 -24.62 -13.12 3.84
N LEU A 271 -23.47 -13.31 3.18
CA LEU A 271 -22.23 -12.60 3.53
C LEU A 271 -22.35 -11.08 3.33
N LEU A 272 -23.04 -10.63 2.26
CA LEU A 272 -23.29 -9.21 1.98
C LEU A 272 -24.18 -8.56 3.05
N SER A 273 -25.26 -9.24 3.46
CA SER A 273 -26.15 -8.75 4.52
C SER A 273 -25.47 -8.78 5.90
N MET A 274 -24.70 -9.83 6.23
CA MET A 274 -23.88 -9.83 7.44
C MET A 274 -22.84 -8.71 7.45
N TYR A 275 -22.22 -8.40 6.31
CA TYR A 275 -21.32 -7.24 6.17
C TYR A 275 -22.03 -5.90 6.43
N MET A 276 -23.30 -5.76 5.98
CA MET A 276 -24.05 -4.51 6.12
C MET A 276 -24.70 -4.33 7.50
N PHE A 277 -25.08 -5.41 8.20
CA PHE A 277 -25.78 -5.36 9.49
C PHE A 277 -24.91 -5.69 10.72
N THR A 278 -23.72 -6.28 10.56
CA THR A 278 -22.78 -6.51 11.68
C THR A 278 -21.95 -5.25 11.93
N PRO A 279 -21.71 -4.81 13.18
CA PRO A 279 -20.87 -3.63 13.48
C PRO A 279 -19.36 -3.82 13.17
N PHE A 280 -18.99 -4.85 12.40
CA PHE A 280 -17.62 -5.26 12.10
C PHE A 280 -16.79 -4.13 11.48
N GLY A 281 -17.37 -3.32 10.59
CA GLY A 281 -16.69 -2.13 10.04
C GLY A 281 -16.32 -1.11 11.11
N SER A 282 -17.20 -0.86 12.09
CA SER A 282 -16.93 0.06 13.21
C SER A 282 -15.93 -0.51 14.22
N TRP A 283 -16.00 -1.82 14.47
CA TRP A 283 -15.10 -2.57 15.35
C TRP A 283 -13.68 -2.65 14.77
N LEU A 284 -13.57 -2.98 13.49
CA LEU A 284 -12.31 -3.01 12.75
C LEU A 284 -11.70 -1.61 12.70
N ARG A 285 -12.48 -0.56 12.40
CA ARG A 285 -12.02 0.84 12.45
C ARG A 285 -11.52 1.25 13.84
N ARG A 286 -12.16 0.81 14.93
CA ARG A 286 -11.69 1.02 16.32
C ARG A 286 -10.38 0.27 16.60
N ARG A 287 -10.25 -0.98 16.13
CA ARG A 287 -9.00 -1.76 16.25
C ARG A 287 -7.86 -1.13 15.44
N ILE A 288 -8.11 -0.74 14.19
CA ILE A 288 -7.18 -0.01 13.31
C ILE A 288 -6.70 1.25 14.01
N LYS A 289 -7.60 2.13 14.50
CA LYS A 289 -7.17 3.34 15.22
C LYS A 289 -6.32 3.00 16.47
N LYS A 290 -6.59 1.89 17.17
CA LYS A 290 -5.79 1.49 18.34
C LYS A 290 -4.37 1.03 18.00
N LYS A 291 -4.13 0.07 17.07
CA LYS A 291 -2.72 -0.25 16.71
C LYS A 291 -2.08 0.74 15.73
N ARG A 292 -2.82 1.63 15.06
CA ARG A 292 -2.21 2.77 14.35
C ARG A 292 -1.49 3.72 15.32
N ILE A 293 -2.05 3.95 16.52
CA ILE A 293 -1.33 4.66 17.58
C ILE A 293 -0.07 3.88 18.00
N ILE A 294 -0.18 2.56 18.22
CA ILE A 294 0.97 1.72 18.59
C ILE A 294 2.06 1.70 17.50
N PHE A 295 1.69 1.63 16.22
CA PHE A 295 2.62 1.67 15.09
C PHE A 295 3.26 3.05 14.92
N ALA A 296 2.52 4.14 15.17
CA ALA A 296 3.08 5.48 15.23
C ALA A 296 4.07 5.64 16.40
N ASN A 297 3.77 5.04 17.56
CA ASN A 297 4.69 5.03 18.70
C ASN A 297 5.97 4.25 18.37
N PHE A 298 5.88 3.02 17.83
CA PHE A 298 7.05 2.25 17.39
C PHE A 298 7.91 3.03 16.38
N LYS A 299 7.27 3.68 15.40
CA LYS A 299 7.97 4.54 14.44
C LYS A 299 8.65 5.74 15.10
N ASN A 300 8.06 6.31 16.15
CA ASN A 300 8.70 7.40 16.92
C ASN A 300 9.86 6.88 17.79
N GLU A 301 9.73 5.70 18.39
CA GLU A 301 10.78 5.03 19.17
C GLU A 301 11.98 4.66 18.27
N GLU A 302 11.75 4.12 17.08
CA GLU A 302 12.78 3.81 16.08
C GLU A 302 13.53 5.07 15.61
N ASN A 303 12.81 6.17 15.33
CA ASN A 303 13.44 7.47 15.03
C ASN A 303 14.24 8.04 16.22
N GLN A 304 13.79 7.84 17.46
CA GLN A 304 14.53 8.30 18.65
C GLN A 304 15.83 7.50 18.86
N LEU A 305 15.82 6.19 18.61
CA LEU A 305 17.02 5.37 18.69
C LEU A 305 18.05 5.77 17.62
N LEU A 306 17.62 5.98 16.37
CA LEU A 306 18.50 6.41 15.28
C LEU A 306 19.14 7.79 15.53
N ASN A 307 18.40 8.73 16.13
CA ASN A 307 18.93 10.04 16.48
C ASN A 307 19.93 10.03 17.65
N ASN A 308 19.89 9.00 18.51
CA ASN A 308 20.80 8.91 19.66
C ASN A 308 22.22 8.42 19.25
N ASP A 309 22.33 7.57 18.23
CA ASP A 309 23.63 7.11 17.70
C ASP A 309 24.45 8.27 17.07
N GLU A 310 23.79 9.35 16.62
CA GLU A 310 24.46 10.53 16.06
C GLU A 310 24.92 11.54 17.14
N MET A 311 24.60 11.31 18.44
CA MET A 311 24.89 12.26 19.54
C MET A 311 25.94 11.76 20.56
N LEU A 312 26.98 11.04 20.11
CA LEU A 312 28.10 10.62 20.98
C LEU A 312 29.48 10.97 20.41
N THR A 313 29.87 12.26 20.43
CA THR A 313 31.24 12.76 20.76
C THR A 313 31.41 14.29 20.61
N TYR A 314 30.49 15.12 21.15
CA TYR A 314 30.83 16.52 21.44
C TYR A 314 30.06 17.09 22.64
N SER A 315 30.73 17.23 23.79
CA SER A 315 30.22 17.94 24.96
C SER A 315 31.38 18.33 25.89
N ASP A 316 32.08 19.41 25.55
CA ASP A 316 33.04 20.03 26.46
C ASP A 316 32.28 20.76 27.59
N ASN A 317 32.16 20.06 28.73
CA ASN A 317 32.32 20.61 30.08
C ASN A 317 31.58 21.93 30.40
N ILE A 318 30.25 21.95 30.29
CA ILE A 318 29.41 23.02 30.88
C ILE A 318 28.96 22.60 32.28
N ASN A 319 29.51 23.26 33.29
CA ASN A 319 29.33 22.91 34.70
C ASN A 319 28.17 23.70 35.33
N TYR A 320 26.99 23.08 35.46
CA TYR A 320 25.78 23.73 35.98
C TYR A 320 25.77 23.78 37.52
N ASN A 321 26.06 24.95 38.09
CA ASN A 321 26.03 25.17 39.53
C ASN A 321 24.61 25.52 40.01
N ILE A 322 23.97 24.63 40.80
CA ILE A 322 22.61 24.81 41.32
C ILE A 322 22.64 24.75 42.85
N SER A 323 22.39 25.88 43.51
CA SER A 323 22.30 25.97 44.97
C SER A 323 20.89 25.61 45.47
N TYR A 324 20.79 24.60 46.33
CA TYR A 324 19.56 24.29 47.08
C TYR A 324 19.43 25.18 48.31
N ASN A 325 18.25 25.79 48.48
CA ASN A 325 17.80 26.38 49.75
C ASN A 325 16.62 25.56 50.26
N SER A 326 16.78 24.89 51.41
CA SER A 326 15.71 24.19 52.11
C SER A 326 15.10 25.09 53.19
N THR A 327 13.79 25.31 53.15
CA THR A 327 13.05 25.99 54.22
C THR A 327 12.63 24.99 55.28
N GLU A 328 13.14 25.13 56.51
CA GLU A 328 12.56 24.46 57.67
C GLU A 328 11.20 25.09 58.02
N ASN A 329 10.23 24.26 58.42
CA ASN A 329 8.96 24.72 58.99
C ASN A 329 9.00 24.51 60.50
N THR A 330 8.72 25.57 61.26
CA THR A 330 8.42 25.55 62.70
C THR A 330 6.93 25.41 62.94
#